data_AF-A0A8V0YTH9-F1
#
_entry.id   AF-A0A8V0YTH9-F1
#
_cell.length_a   1.000
_cell.length_b   1.000
_cell.length_c   1.000
_cell.angle_alpha   90.00
_cell.angle_beta   90.00
_cell.angle_gamma   90.00
#
_symmetry.space_group_name_H-M   'P 1'
#
loop_
_entity.id
_entity.type
_entity.pdbx_description
1 polymer ?
#
loop_
_entity_poly.entity_id
_entity_poly.type
_entity_poly.pdbx_seq_one_letter_code
_entity_poly.pdbx_strand_id
1 'polypeptide(L)' 'SAMTPYPFTPSEGECPIPRSRGTCLDLCSSDKECPQGQKCCSNGCGHICMSP' A
#
# COMPACT_ATOMS: atom_id res chain seq x y z
N SER A 1 1.28 -15.66 22.21
CA SER A 1 2.19 -15.33 21.09
C SER A 1 2.38 -13.83 21.05
N ALA A 2 3.53 -13.35 21.52
CA ALA A 2 3.86 -11.92 21.54
C ALA A 2 4.43 -11.51 20.18
N MET A 3 3.86 -10.48 19.57
CA MET A 3 4.34 -9.89 18.33
C MET A 3 5.67 -9.19 18.64
N THR A 4 6.74 -9.67 18.01
CA THR A 4 8.07 -9.07 18.09
C THR A 4 8.05 -7.62 17.63
N PRO A 5 8.74 -6.68 18.31
CA PRO A 5 8.95 -5.32 17.80
C PRO A 5 10.06 -5.37 16.74
N TYR A 6 9.75 -5.88 15.54
CA TYR A 6 10.58 -5.54 14.40
C TYR A 6 10.40 -4.04 14.13
N PRO A 7 11.48 -3.26 13.92
CA PRO A 7 11.30 -1.97 13.29
C PRO A 7 10.59 -2.30 11.98
N PHE A 8 9.40 -1.75 11.79
CA PHE A 8 8.63 -1.86 10.56
C PHE A 8 9.40 -1.05 9.50
N THR A 9 10.57 -1.54 9.10
CA THR A 9 11.21 -1.11 7.86
C THR A 9 10.28 -1.66 6.80
N PRO A 10 9.47 -0.83 6.10
CA PRO A 10 8.73 -1.33 4.96
C PRO A 10 9.78 -1.96 4.06
N SER A 11 9.67 -3.28 3.84
CA SER A 11 10.51 -3.97 2.89
C SER A 11 10.38 -3.19 1.58
N GLU A 12 11.48 -2.76 0.97
CA GLU A 12 11.47 -1.94 -0.25
C GLU A 12 10.50 -2.55 -1.28
N GLY A 13 9.29 -1.98 -1.38
CA GLY A 13 8.19 -2.57 -2.15
C GLY A 13 6.93 -2.95 -1.37
N GLU A 14 6.78 -2.62 -0.08
CA GLU A 14 5.50 -2.78 0.63
C GLU A 14 4.69 -1.48 0.61
N CYS A 15 3.36 -1.59 0.60
CA CYS A 15 2.49 -0.43 0.61
C CYS A 15 2.64 0.37 1.92
N PRO A 16 2.75 1.71 1.87
CA PRO A 16 2.79 2.52 3.08
C PRO A 16 1.49 2.32 3.86
N ILE A 17 1.60 2.20 5.19
CA ILE A 17 0.43 2.01 6.06
C ILE A 17 -0.50 3.21 5.87
N PRO A 18 -1.72 3.02 5.35
CA PRO A 18 -2.63 4.13 5.15
C PRO A 18 -3.04 4.68 6.52
N ARG A 19 -2.60 5.90 6.84
CA ARG A 19 -2.96 6.59 8.11
C ARG A 19 -4.44 7.01 8.15
N SER A 20 -5.14 6.92 7.03
CA SER A 20 -6.56 7.28 6.89
C SER A 20 -7.21 6.36 5.87
N ARG A 21 -8.48 6.00 6.08
CA ARG A 21 -9.31 5.43 5.01
C ARG A 21 -9.43 6.48 3.90
N GLY A 22 -8.72 6.31 2.79
CA GLY A 22 -8.95 7.18 1.64
C GLY A 22 -10.28 6.89 0.98
N THR A 23 -10.56 7.66 -0.06
CA THR A 23 -11.75 7.50 -0.89
C THR A 23 -11.87 6.04 -1.35
N CYS A 24 -13.09 5.48 -1.28
CA CYS A 24 -13.44 4.17 -1.84
C CYS A 24 -13.37 4.21 -3.37
N LEU A 25 -12.17 4.36 -3.91
CA LEU A 25 -11.92 4.47 -5.33
C LEU A 25 -10.87 3.43 -5.71
N ASP A 26 -11.21 2.62 -6.70
CA ASP A 26 -10.32 1.61 -7.26
C ASP A 26 -9.63 2.21 -8.49
N LEU A 27 -8.45 2.77 -8.28
CA LEU A 27 -7.64 3.36 -9.36
C LEU A 27 -6.76 2.32 -10.05
N CYS A 28 -6.51 1.18 -9.40
CA CYS A 28 -5.68 0.11 -9.92
C CYS A 28 -6.17 -1.21 -9.33
N SER A 29 -5.98 -2.31 -10.06
CA SER A 29 -6.19 -3.66 -9.51
C SER A 29 -4.88 -4.44 -9.35
N SER A 30 -3.77 -3.94 -9.89
CA SER A 30 -2.46 -4.60 -9.88
C SER A 30 -1.35 -3.56 -10.01
N ASP A 31 -0.15 -3.88 -9.52
CA ASP A 31 1.04 -3.02 -9.62
C ASP A 31 1.37 -2.58 -11.05
N LYS A 32 1.04 -3.42 -12.04
CA LYS A 32 1.27 -3.14 -13.47
C LYS A 32 0.43 -2.00 -14.03
N GLU A 33 -0.73 -1.74 -13.41
CA GLU A 33 -1.60 -0.62 -13.78
C GLU A 33 -1.04 0.71 -13.26
N CYS A 34 -0.10 0.64 -12.30
CA CYS A 34 0.50 1.81 -11.72
C CYS A 34 1.71 2.29 -12.53
N PRO A 35 2.00 3.60 -12.50
CA PRO A 35 3.19 4.15 -13.14
C PRO A 35 4.46 3.49 -12.58
N GLN A 36 5.52 3.51 -13.39
CA GLN A 36 6.78 2.85 -13.06
C GLN A 36 7.32 3.28 -11.69
N GLY A 37 7.56 2.31 -10.81
CA GLY A 37 8.00 2.55 -9.44
C GLY A 37 6.87 2.76 -8.41
N GLN A 38 5.61 2.60 -8.79
CA GLN A 38 4.47 2.58 -7.87
C GLN A 38 3.88 1.18 -7.74
N LYS A 39 3.19 0.92 -6.63
CA LYS A 39 2.46 -0.32 -6.38
C LYS A 39 1.00 -0.03 -6.11
N CYS A 40 0.17 -0.98 -6.50
CA CYS A 40 -1.25 -0.89 -6.25
C CYS A 40 -1.54 -1.32 -4.82
N CYS A 41 -1.98 -0.36 -4.02
CA CYS A 41 -2.06 -0.46 -2.57
C CYS A 41 -3.49 -0.26 -2.08
N SER A 42 -3.94 -1.13 -1.20
CA SER A 42 -5.29 -1.05 -0.63
C SER A 42 -5.33 0.01 0.47
N ASN A 43 -6.16 1.03 0.29
CA ASN A 43 -6.32 2.14 1.23
C ASN A 43 -7.49 1.89 2.23
N GLY A 44 -7.83 0.63 2.45
CA GLY A 44 -8.88 0.19 3.37
C GLY A 44 -10.31 0.21 2.81
N CYS A 45 -10.53 0.69 1.58
CA CYS A 45 -11.82 0.56 0.87
C CYS A 45 -11.68 0.35 -0.64
N GLY A 46 -10.71 1.02 -1.27
CA GLY A 46 -10.32 0.79 -2.66
C GLY A 46 -8.81 0.68 -2.79
N HIS A 47 -8.33 0.54 -4.02
CA HIS A 47 -6.92 0.42 -4.33
C HIS A 47 -6.40 1.67 -5.06
N ILE A 48 -5.24 2.16 -4.64
CA ILE A 48 -4.60 3.33 -5.23
C ILE A 48 -3.13 3.04 -5.52
N CYS A 49 -2.59 3.64 -6.57
CA CYS A 49 -1.16 3.59 -6.82
C CYS A 49 -0.43 4.44 -5.78
N MET A 50 0.48 3.81 -5.05
CA MET A 50 1.34 4.47 -4.07
C MET A 50 2.78 4.15 -4.40
N SER A 51 3.65 5.14 -4.22
CA SER A 51 5.09 4.88 -4.12
C SER A 51 5.34 3.97 -2.91
N PRO A 52 6.19 2.94 -3.03
CA PRO A 52 6.63 2.14 -1.89
C PRO A 52 7.34 3.00 -0.82
#